data_AF-A0A368CI77-F1
#
_entry.id   AF-A0A368CI77-F1
#
_cell.length_a   1.000
_cell.length_b   1.000
_cell.length_c   1.000
_cell.angle_alpha   90.00
_cell.angle_beta   90.00
_cell.angle_gamma   90.00
#
_symmetry.space_group_name_H-M   'P 1'
#
loop_
_entity.id
_entity.type
_entity.pdbx_description
1 polymer ?
#
loop_
_entity_poly.entity_id
_entity_poly.type
_entity_poly.pdbx_seq_one_letter_code
_entity_poly.pdbx_strand_id
1 'polypeptide(L)'
;MALDFNDPDLELSDLVYAYQSWVLAVLNDEKLNPEGEKLASEEIAEDAMNALRFLPAEVTSTVESTLARAYDVDAEELAELLFPES
;
A
#
# COMPACT_ATOMS: atom_id res chain seq x y z
N MET A 1 -0.18 9.76 -8.23
CA MET A 1 -0.74 11.07 -7.84
C MET A 1 0.11 11.48 -6.68
N ALA A 2 1.16 12.24 -6.95
CA ALA A 2 2.13 12.60 -5.93
C ALA A 2 1.46 13.32 -4.76
N LEU A 3 1.72 12.82 -3.54
CA LEU A 3 1.25 13.46 -2.32
C LEU A 3 2.03 14.75 -2.05
N ASP A 4 1.33 15.87 -1.80
CA ASP A 4 1.95 17.10 -1.32
C ASP A 4 1.66 17.28 0.18
N PHE A 5 2.67 17.05 1.01
CA PHE A 5 2.57 17.20 2.46
C PHE A 5 2.52 18.66 2.93
N ASN A 6 2.71 19.63 2.04
CA ASN A 6 2.50 21.05 2.33
C ASN A 6 1.09 21.52 1.96
N ASP A 7 0.28 20.67 1.35
CA ASP A 7 -1.08 21.00 0.98
C ASP A 7 -1.96 21.11 2.24
N PRO A 8 -2.53 22.29 2.54
CA PRO A 8 -3.43 22.45 3.67
C PRO A 8 -4.73 21.63 3.56
N ASP A 9 -5.07 21.18 2.35
CA ASP A 9 -6.26 20.38 2.09
C ASP A 9 -5.97 18.86 2.12
N LEU A 10 -4.74 18.44 2.49
CA LEU A 10 -4.38 17.03 2.61
C LEU A 10 -5.17 16.34 3.74
N GLU A 11 -5.94 15.30 3.39
CA GLU A 11 -6.78 14.58 4.33
C GLU A 11 -6.19 13.20 4.70
N LEU A 12 -6.69 12.63 5.80
CA LEU A 12 -6.37 11.25 6.18
C LEU A 12 -6.74 10.25 5.08
N SER A 13 -7.82 10.49 4.34
CA SER A 13 -8.26 9.65 3.22
C SER A 13 -7.22 9.58 2.10
N ASP A 14 -6.48 10.67 1.84
CA ASP A 14 -5.45 10.68 0.79
C ASP A 14 -4.26 9.80 1.20
N LEU A 15 -3.87 9.88 2.47
CA LEU A 15 -2.82 9.02 3.04
C LEU A 15 -3.22 7.55 2.99
N VAL A 16 -4.45 7.23 3.39
CA VAL A 16 -5.00 5.88 3.34
C VAL A 16 -5.06 5.38 1.89
N TYR A 17 -5.50 6.24 0.95
CA TYR A 17 -5.58 5.88 -0.46
C TYR A 17 -4.22 5.60 -1.07
N ALA A 18 -3.20 6.41 -0.78
CA ALA A 18 -1.84 6.17 -1.24
C ALA A 18 -1.31 4.82 -0.73
N TYR A 19 -1.47 4.56 0.57
CA TYR A 19 -1.06 3.30 1.17
C TYR A 19 -1.82 2.09 0.58
N GLN A 20 -3.14 2.19 0.47
CA GLN A 20 -4.00 1.16 -0.12
C GLN A 20 -3.63 0.88 -1.59
N SER A 21 -3.34 1.93 -2.36
CA SER A 21 -2.96 1.81 -3.78
C SER A 21 -1.66 1.02 -3.93
N TRP A 22 -0.68 1.27 -3.06
CA TRP A 22 0.57 0.52 -3.06
C TRP A 22 0.38 -0.94 -2.67
N VAL A 23 -0.41 -1.24 -1.62
CA VAL A 23 -0.68 -2.63 -1.22
C VAL A 23 -1.38 -3.40 -2.34
N LEU A 24 -2.37 -2.80 -3.00
CA LEU A 24 -3.04 -3.37 -4.16
C LEU A 24 -2.08 -3.59 -5.35
N ALA A 25 -1.18 -2.65 -5.59
CA ALA A 25 -0.20 -2.75 -6.66
C ALA A 25 0.79 -3.89 -6.42
N VAL A 26 1.30 -4.04 -5.19
CA VAL A 26 2.18 -5.16 -4.80
C VAL A 26 1.43 -6.49 -4.91
N LEU A 27 0.19 -6.58 -4.43
CA LEU A 27 -0.65 -7.78 -4.60
C LEU A 27 -0.86 -8.12 -6.07
N ASN A 28 -1.13 -7.12 -6.91
CA ASN A 28 -1.30 -7.34 -8.33
C ASN A 28 -0.03 -7.92 -8.95
N ASP A 29 1.10 -7.28 -8.71
CA ASP A 29 2.36 -7.60 -9.37
C ASP A 29 2.97 -8.92 -8.90
N GLU A 30 2.70 -9.33 -7.66
CA GLU A 30 3.33 -10.53 -7.09
C GLU A 30 2.37 -11.73 -7.02
N LYS A 31 1.04 -11.50 -7.01
CA LYS A 31 0.04 -12.56 -6.81
C LYS A 31 -1.03 -12.64 -7.89
N LEU A 32 -1.68 -11.53 -8.23
CA LEU A 32 -2.88 -11.59 -9.08
C LEU A 32 -2.54 -11.65 -10.57
N ASN A 33 -1.49 -10.94 -10.99
CA ASN A 33 -1.09 -10.84 -12.40
C ASN A 33 0.43 -10.62 -12.56
N PRO A 34 1.26 -11.62 -12.18
CA PRO A 34 2.71 -11.46 -12.15
C PRO A 34 3.37 -11.32 -13.53
N GLU A 35 2.70 -11.74 -14.59
CA GLU A 35 3.15 -11.55 -15.98
C GLU A 35 2.59 -10.26 -16.61
N GLY A 36 1.81 -9.50 -15.83
CA GLY A 36 1.15 -8.27 -16.24
C GLY A 36 2.05 -7.05 -16.25
N GLU A 37 1.43 -5.90 -16.52
CA GLU A 37 2.08 -4.61 -16.32
C GLU A 37 2.36 -4.39 -14.83
N LYS A 38 3.60 -4.02 -14.50
CA LYS A 38 4.01 -3.63 -13.14
C LYS A 38 3.25 -2.37 -12.73
N LEU A 39 2.39 -2.51 -11.72
CA LEU A 39 1.62 -1.41 -11.14
C LEU A 39 2.33 -0.78 -9.95
N ALA A 40 3.18 -1.52 -9.23
CA ALA A 40 3.93 -1.03 -8.07
C ALA A 40 5.12 -0.16 -8.53
N SER A 41 4.81 1.01 -9.07
CA SER A 41 5.80 1.98 -9.52
C SER A 41 6.55 2.62 -8.34
N GLU A 42 7.73 3.16 -8.62
CA GLU A 42 8.52 3.91 -7.62
C GLU A 42 7.73 5.09 -7.02
N GLU A 43 6.93 5.80 -7.82
CA GLU A 43 6.07 6.90 -7.35
C GLU A 43 5.04 6.40 -6.33
N ILE A 44 4.32 5.30 -6.65
CA ILE A 44 3.30 4.75 -5.77
C ILE A 44 3.92 4.24 -4.46
N ALA A 45 5.08 3.59 -4.55
CA ALA A 45 5.81 3.14 -3.38
C ALA A 45 6.29 4.32 -2.52
N GLU A 46 6.84 5.37 -3.13
CA GLU A 46 7.30 6.56 -2.42
C GLU A 46 6.15 7.29 -1.70
N ASP A 47 5.02 7.49 -2.38
CA ASP A 47 3.82 8.10 -1.79
C ASP A 47 3.33 7.29 -0.57
N ALA A 48 3.25 5.95 -0.70
CA ALA A 48 2.85 5.08 0.39
C ALA A 48 3.83 5.10 1.57
N MET A 49 5.14 5.07 1.31
CA MET A 49 6.17 5.15 2.35
C MET A 49 6.16 6.49 3.09
N ASN A 50 5.85 7.58 2.39
CA ASN A 50 5.67 8.88 3.03
C ASN A 50 4.37 8.93 3.84
N ALA A 51 3.27 8.38 3.33
CA ALA A 51 2.00 8.29 4.04
C ALA A 51 2.10 7.45 5.34
N LEU A 52 2.81 6.32 5.28
CA LEU A 52 3.11 5.43 6.42
C LEU A 52 3.66 6.16 7.65
N ARG A 53 4.40 7.27 7.46
CA ARG A 53 4.97 8.06 8.56
C ARG A 53 3.92 8.76 9.41
N PHE A 54 2.72 8.96 8.85
CA PHE A 54 1.61 9.66 9.48
C PHE A 54 0.43 8.74 9.82
N LEU A 55 0.39 7.55 9.23
CA LEU A 55 -0.68 6.57 9.47
C LEU A 55 -0.43 5.79 10.78
N PRO A 56 -1.45 5.65 11.65
CA PRO A 56 -1.39 4.73 12.77
C PRO A 56 -1.23 3.28 12.30
N ALA A 57 -0.51 2.47 13.09
CA ALA A 57 -0.29 1.05 12.77
C ALA A 57 -1.60 0.26 12.65
N GLU A 58 -2.64 0.64 13.42
CA GLU A 58 -3.96 0.02 13.33
C GLU A 58 -4.62 0.28 11.96
N VAL A 59 -4.37 1.44 11.35
CA VAL A 59 -4.92 1.79 10.04
C VAL A 59 -4.22 0.98 8.94
N THR A 60 -2.89 0.94 8.95
CA THR A 60 -2.13 0.16 7.95
C THR A 60 -2.45 -1.33 8.06
N SER A 61 -2.43 -1.87 9.28
CA SER A 61 -2.83 -3.26 9.58
C SER A 61 -4.25 -3.59 9.09
N THR A 62 -5.19 -2.66 9.26
CA THR A 62 -6.57 -2.85 8.78
C THR A 62 -6.61 -2.91 7.25
N VAL A 63 -5.87 -2.03 6.56
CA VAL A 63 -5.77 -2.05 5.10
C VAL A 63 -5.18 -3.36 4.61
N GLU A 64 -4.02 -3.75 5.14
CA GLU A 64 -3.31 -4.98 4.78
C GLU A 64 -4.19 -6.22 4.98
N SER A 65 -4.74 -6.40 6.19
CA SER A 65 -5.58 -7.57 6.52
C SER A 65 -6.89 -7.62 5.73
N THR A 66 -7.50 -6.46 5.45
CA THR A 66 -8.72 -6.39 4.63
C THR A 66 -8.41 -6.79 3.19
N LEU A 67 -7.31 -6.30 2.61
CA LEU A 67 -6.91 -6.63 1.25
C LEU A 67 -6.46 -8.08 1.12
N ALA A 68 -5.63 -8.58 2.04
CA ALA A 68 -5.24 -9.99 2.09
C ALA A 68 -6.47 -10.90 2.05
N ARG A 69 -7.45 -10.61 2.91
CA ARG A 69 -8.72 -11.35 2.95
C ARG A 69 -9.56 -11.20 1.68
N ALA A 70 -9.62 -10.01 1.08
CA ALA A 70 -10.40 -9.76 -0.12
C ALA A 70 -9.86 -10.54 -1.34
N TYR A 71 -8.54 -10.76 -1.38
CA TYR A 71 -7.85 -11.43 -2.48
C TYR A 71 -7.41 -12.87 -2.16
N ASP A 72 -7.84 -13.42 -1.03
CA ASP A 72 -7.50 -14.78 -0.57
C ASP A 72 -5.98 -15.04 -0.47
N VAL A 73 -5.26 -14.03 0.01
CA VAL A 73 -3.81 -14.08 0.28
C VAL A 73 -3.59 -14.18 1.78
N ASP A 74 -2.58 -14.93 2.20
CA ASP A 74 -2.20 -15.02 3.61
C ASP A 74 -1.65 -13.67 4.11
N ALA A 75 -2.00 -13.29 5.33
CA ALA A 75 -1.64 -11.98 5.87
C ALA A 75 -0.14 -11.88 6.19
N GLU A 76 0.49 -12.97 6.64
CA GLU A 76 1.93 -13.02 6.89
C GLU A 76 2.69 -12.99 5.55
N GLU A 77 2.21 -13.74 4.56
CA GLU A 77 2.75 -13.69 3.20
C GLU A 77 2.66 -12.28 2.58
N LEU A 78 1.52 -11.60 2.72
CA LEU A 78 1.39 -10.22 2.25
C LEU A 78 2.36 -9.28 2.96
N ALA A 79 2.54 -9.42 4.28
CA ALA A 79 3.47 -8.59 5.03
C ALA A 79 4.91 -8.78 4.55
N GLU A 80 5.33 -10.01 4.24
CA GLU A 80 6.65 -10.31 3.66
C GLU A 80 6.84 -9.67 2.28
N LEU A 81 5.80 -9.60 1.45
CA LEU A 81 5.86 -8.94 0.14
C LEU A 81 5.98 -7.41 0.26
N LEU A 82 5.24 -6.83 1.21
CA LEU A 82 5.25 -5.38 1.44
C LEU A 82 6.57 -4.93 2.07
N PHE A 83 7.14 -5.74 2.97
CA PHE A 83 8.31 -5.39 3.77
C PHE A 83 9.32 -6.55 3.84
N PRO A 84 10.07 -6.82 2.74
CA PRO A 84 10.92 -8.01 2.61
C PRO A 84 12.18 -8.03 3.50
N GLU A 85 12.52 -6.94 4.19
CA GLU A 85 13.68 -6.85 5.09
C GLU A 85 13.31 -6.70 6.58
N SER A 86 12.05 -7.00 6.94
CA SER A 86 11.52 -6.87 8.31
C SER A 86 12.00 -7.95 9.29
#